data_AF-A0A094EIY9-F1
#
_entry.id   AF-A0A094EIY9-F1
#
_cell.length_a   1.000
_cell.length_b   1.000
_cell.length_c   1.000
_cell.angle_alpha   90.00
_cell.angle_beta   90.00
_cell.angle_gamma   90.00
#
_symmetry.space_group_name_H-M   'P 1'
#
loop_
_entity.id
_entity.type
_entity.pdbx_description
1 polymer ?
#
loop_
_entity_poly.entity_id
_entity_poly.type
_entity_poly.pdbx_seq_one_letter_code
_entity_poly.pdbx_strand_id
1 'polypeptide(L)'
;MRSQFHVAVALLCSGVAVGTNPPRVVDTKQDVTYAGLERNGIEVFLNIPYGQDTGGANRFKPPKPYVAAAGSTIEAKSYGPSCPQALGVWTLPIALGKITDISEDCLNLNIARPKTSRASDRLPVMVYIHGGSFWAGDNHEPTILPDGLILESEKNGLQVIHVALNYRLGFFGFAQSDALESEGSENAGLRDQRLAIEWVRDNIGHFGGDGNKITIFGQSSGGLSIGMQIMAYGGSKPVPFQQGICQSQALEPGITGNFTIDAMRLLVNEVGCNTTDLHSAETVACLREFDTQTLLSASLDTYVADIAHNIGDIWLPVVDGDFLPAPPSQLIREHRFANVTTMIGWCDDDVTFFTDTAIATPTDTSAFISSYVPGLTSENIETLLSLYPVSEFTADPATTPFSSEFFRAARIFRDILMTCQPMWYGEHIAAAGNDVYLYNWNQTILDPVLESITNATGFGPIHTSEFAYIFGNLSHYDVNGYPFNPAPEDYGLRDRGSRSWSTFASVGKPGLKGRDTFQGVGKAFRGDDVYVFVAGGPHEGLSAIDGPHSTKVLREQKLRERCEFINSPEIIEQLGY
;
A
#
# COMPACT_ATOMS: atom_id res chain seq x y z
N MET A 1 42.60 -48.36 -49.75
CA MET A 1 42.11 -47.87 -48.44
C MET A 1 43.07 -46.80 -47.95
N ARG A 2 42.71 -45.52 -48.09
CA ARG A 2 43.55 -44.38 -47.72
C ARG A 2 43.03 -43.82 -46.40
N SER A 3 43.82 -43.86 -45.33
CA SER A 3 43.58 -43.06 -44.13
C SER A 3 44.33 -41.74 -44.27
N GLN A 4 43.59 -40.63 -44.24
CA GLN A 4 44.16 -39.28 -44.11
C GLN A 4 43.90 -38.82 -42.68
N PHE A 5 44.98 -38.53 -41.96
CA PHE A 5 44.95 -37.80 -40.70
C PHE A 5 44.69 -36.33 -40.99
N HIS A 6 43.60 -35.76 -40.46
CA HIS A 6 43.37 -34.33 -40.45
C HIS A 6 43.84 -33.75 -39.12
N VAL A 7 44.78 -32.81 -39.20
CA VAL A 7 45.26 -31.97 -38.10
C VAL A 7 44.18 -30.91 -37.83
N ALA A 8 43.57 -30.95 -36.65
CA ALA A 8 42.67 -29.89 -36.19
C ALA A 8 43.48 -28.77 -35.55
N VAL A 9 43.43 -27.57 -36.14
CA VAL A 9 43.97 -26.34 -35.55
C VAL A 9 42.96 -25.81 -34.54
N ALA A 10 43.32 -25.80 -33.26
CA ALA A 10 42.53 -25.19 -32.21
C ALA A 10 42.75 -23.66 -32.22
N LEU A 11 41.73 -22.90 -32.63
CA LEU A 11 41.65 -21.47 -32.34
C LEU A 11 41.13 -21.29 -30.90
N LEU A 12 42.02 -20.93 -29.99
CA LEU A 12 41.67 -20.40 -28.67
C LEU A 12 41.13 -18.97 -28.85
N CYS A 13 39.80 -18.83 -28.94
CA CYS A 13 39.16 -17.54 -28.68
C CYS A 13 39.19 -17.31 -27.16
N SER A 14 40.16 -16.54 -26.69
CA SER A 14 40.12 -15.94 -25.35
C SER A 14 38.97 -14.93 -25.32
N GLY A 15 37.79 -15.39 -24.93
CA GLY A 15 36.69 -14.50 -24.56
C GLY A 15 37.14 -13.65 -23.38
N VAL A 16 37.31 -12.35 -23.60
CA VAL A 16 37.42 -11.38 -22.53
C VAL A 16 36.07 -11.37 -21.82
N ALA A 17 35.99 -12.04 -20.68
CA ALA A 17 34.89 -11.82 -19.75
C ALA A 17 34.96 -10.34 -19.36
N VAL A 18 34.08 -9.52 -19.93
CA VAL A 18 33.85 -8.16 -19.43
C VAL A 18 33.23 -8.36 -18.05
N GLY A 19 34.07 -8.35 -17.02
CA GLY A 19 33.61 -8.31 -15.65
C GLY A 19 32.82 -7.03 -15.47
N THR A 20 31.50 -7.11 -15.45
CA THR A 20 30.64 -6.00 -15.04
C THR A 20 30.93 -5.78 -13.57
N ASN A 21 31.67 -4.73 -13.24
CA ASN A 21 31.86 -4.34 -11.86
C ASN A 21 30.47 -4.15 -11.23
N PRO A 22 30.20 -4.70 -10.04
CA PRO A 22 28.92 -4.51 -9.37
C PRO A 22 28.64 -3.01 -9.19
N PRO A 23 27.38 -2.57 -9.25
CA PRO A 23 27.05 -1.16 -9.15
C PRO A 23 27.50 -0.62 -7.80
N ARG A 24 28.15 0.55 -7.83
CA ARG A 24 28.63 1.24 -6.63
C ARG A 24 28.13 2.67 -6.63
N VAL A 25 27.61 3.09 -5.48
CA VAL A 25 27.22 4.48 -5.20
C VAL A 25 28.06 4.96 -4.02
N VAL A 26 28.60 6.17 -4.13
CA VAL A 26 29.39 6.78 -3.05
C VAL A 26 28.62 7.99 -2.54
N ASP A 27 28.22 7.96 -1.27
CA ASP A 27 27.87 9.16 -0.55
C ASP A 27 29.16 9.89 -0.18
N THR A 28 29.49 10.90 -0.96
CA THR A 28 30.69 11.72 -0.75
C THR A 28 30.57 12.67 0.44
N LYS A 29 29.36 12.88 1.00
CA LYS A 29 29.16 13.73 2.19
C LYS A 29 29.48 12.96 3.46
N GLN A 30 29.07 11.70 3.54
CA GLN A 30 29.31 10.84 4.71
C GLN A 30 30.51 9.90 4.55
N ASP A 31 31.11 9.84 3.36
CA ASP A 31 32.17 8.88 3.01
C ASP A 31 31.69 7.43 3.17
N VAL A 32 30.53 7.12 2.60
CA VAL A 32 29.93 5.77 2.66
C VAL A 32 29.78 5.23 1.26
N THR A 33 30.16 3.97 1.04
CA THR A 33 29.94 3.29 -0.24
C THR A 33 28.80 2.27 -0.14
N TYR A 34 27.86 2.31 -1.08
CA TYR A 34 26.82 1.30 -1.26
C TYR A 34 27.23 0.38 -2.42
N ALA A 35 27.37 -0.91 -2.15
CA ALA A 35 27.69 -1.92 -3.15
C ALA A 35 26.43 -2.74 -3.48
N GLY A 36 25.82 -2.47 -4.62
CA GLY A 36 24.60 -3.14 -5.08
C GLY A 36 24.87 -4.33 -6.00
N LEU A 37 23.82 -4.76 -6.70
CA LEU A 37 23.88 -5.78 -7.75
C LEU A 37 22.99 -5.40 -8.95
N GLU A 38 23.24 -6.04 -10.10
CA GLU A 38 22.33 -5.99 -11.23
C GLU A 38 21.28 -7.10 -11.12
N ARG A 39 20.01 -6.78 -11.35
CA ARG A 39 18.89 -7.73 -11.36
C ARG A 39 18.01 -7.43 -12.57
N ASN A 40 17.69 -8.41 -13.40
CA ASN A 40 16.72 -8.28 -14.51
C ASN A 40 16.84 -7.03 -15.41
N GLY A 41 18.06 -6.53 -15.66
CA GLY A 41 18.26 -5.34 -16.48
C GLY A 41 18.21 -4.00 -15.73
N ILE A 42 18.09 -4.01 -14.40
CA ILE A 42 18.15 -2.85 -13.52
C ILE A 42 19.32 -2.97 -12.53
N GLU A 43 19.61 -1.89 -11.79
CA GLU A 43 20.49 -1.91 -10.62
C GLU A 43 19.66 -1.83 -9.34
N VAL A 44 20.03 -2.64 -8.34
CA VAL A 44 19.38 -2.65 -7.03
C VAL A 44 20.39 -2.56 -5.89
N PHE A 45 19.97 -1.88 -4.82
CA PHE A 45 20.69 -1.75 -3.57
C PHE A 45 19.73 -2.15 -2.44
N LEU A 46 19.98 -3.29 -1.82
CA LEU A 46 19.07 -3.93 -0.88
C LEU A 46 19.52 -3.71 0.57
N ASN A 47 18.59 -3.73 1.53
CA ASN A 47 18.88 -3.65 2.96
C ASN A 47 19.74 -2.44 3.38
N ILE A 48 19.38 -1.24 2.90
CA ILE A 48 20.03 -0.01 3.35
C ILE A 48 19.37 0.42 4.66
N PRO A 49 20.10 0.47 5.80
CA PRO A 49 19.53 0.92 7.06
C PRO A 49 19.23 2.42 7.00
N TYR A 50 18.00 2.79 7.35
CA TYR A 50 17.60 4.19 7.52
C TYR A 50 17.35 4.55 8.99
N GLY A 51 17.05 3.55 9.83
CA GLY A 51 16.82 3.70 11.26
C GLY A 51 17.68 2.75 12.10
N GLN A 52 17.84 3.09 13.38
CA GLN A 52 18.50 2.24 14.38
C GLN A 52 17.58 1.10 14.84
N ASP A 53 18.17 0.07 15.45
CA ASP A 53 17.46 -1.01 16.12
C ASP A 53 16.38 -0.49 17.08
N THR A 54 15.16 -0.99 16.88
CA THR A 54 13.97 -0.58 17.62
C THR A 54 13.69 -1.43 18.85
N GLY A 55 14.51 -2.45 19.12
CA GLY A 55 14.34 -3.38 20.23
C GLY A 55 14.63 -2.81 21.62
N GLY A 56 14.21 -3.58 22.64
CA GLY A 56 14.49 -3.30 24.05
C GLY A 56 14.08 -1.90 24.50
N ALA A 57 15.04 -1.09 24.95
CA ALA A 57 14.77 0.26 25.46
C ALA A 57 14.30 1.25 24.38
N ASN A 58 14.47 0.94 23.09
CA ASN A 58 13.92 1.72 21.97
C ASN A 58 12.51 1.26 21.57
N ARG A 59 11.98 0.17 22.15
CA ARG A 59 10.69 -0.38 21.77
C ARG A 59 9.58 0.66 21.98
N PHE A 60 8.71 0.75 20.98
CA PHE A 60 7.65 1.75 20.79
C PHE A 60 8.14 3.18 20.53
N LYS A 61 9.39 3.54 20.85
CA LYS A 61 9.83 4.94 20.72
C LYS A 61 9.91 5.38 19.26
N PRO A 62 9.84 6.71 19.00
CA PRO A 62 10.15 7.25 17.68
C PRO A 62 11.50 6.74 17.17
N PRO A 63 11.60 6.40 15.88
CA PRO A 63 12.82 5.87 15.31
C PRO A 63 13.93 6.92 15.33
N LYS A 64 15.16 6.43 15.45
CA LYS A 64 16.36 7.28 15.36
C LYS A 64 17.06 7.01 14.03
N PRO A 65 17.55 8.04 13.33
CA PRO A 65 18.32 7.85 12.11
C PRO A 65 19.53 6.95 12.33
N TYR A 66 19.77 6.04 11.39
CA TYR A 66 21.04 5.32 11.30
C TYR A 66 22.10 6.18 10.64
N VAL A 67 23.33 6.16 11.17
CA VAL A 67 24.49 6.86 10.59
C VAL A 67 25.58 5.83 10.39
N ALA A 68 25.90 5.55 9.12
CA ALA A 68 27.01 4.68 8.78
C ALA A 68 28.35 5.31 9.19
N ALA A 69 29.31 4.47 9.56
CA ALA A 69 30.66 4.92 9.85
C ALA A 69 31.33 5.45 8.57
N ALA A 70 31.99 6.61 8.64
CA ALA A 70 32.79 7.12 7.53
C ALA A 70 33.87 6.11 7.11
N GLY A 71 34.07 5.96 5.81
CA GLY A 71 34.93 4.96 5.17
C GLY A 71 34.31 3.56 5.07
N SER A 72 33.09 3.34 5.56
CA SER A 72 32.44 2.02 5.50
C SER A 72 31.85 1.71 4.12
N THR A 73 31.61 0.42 3.87
CA THR A 73 30.84 -0.06 2.73
C THR A 73 29.61 -0.81 3.24
N ILE A 74 28.42 -0.40 2.78
CA ILE A 74 27.16 -1.13 2.96
C ILE A 74 27.04 -2.12 1.79
N GLU A 75 27.10 -3.41 2.12
CA GLU A 75 26.93 -4.51 1.16
C GLU A 75 25.43 -4.72 0.85
N ALA A 76 24.92 -3.90 -0.06
CA ALA A 76 23.51 -3.79 -0.39
C ALA A 76 23.06 -4.85 -1.42
N LYS A 77 23.34 -6.13 -1.15
CA LYS A 77 23.18 -7.24 -2.12
C LYS A 77 22.16 -8.30 -1.72
N SER A 78 21.67 -8.23 -0.49
CA SER A 78 20.68 -9.16 0.05
C SER A 78 19.62 -8.37 0.78
N TYR A 79 18.39 -8.87 0.77
CA TYR A 79 17.34 -8.30 1.61
C TYR A 79 17.68 -8.44 3.09
N GLY A 80 17.22 -7.48 3.87
CA GLY A 80 17.33 -7.48 5.32
C GLY A 80 16.13 -8.20 5.95
N PRO A 81 16.12 -8.32 7.28
CA PRO A 81 14.97 -8.86 7.98
C PRO A 81 13.75 -7.97 7.79
N SER A 82 12.58 -8.60 7.71
CA SER A 82 11.28 -7.93 7.80
C SER A 82 11.02 -7.52 9.25
N CYS A 83 10.11 -6.57 9.48
CA CYS A 83 9.72 -6.23 10.86
C CYS A 83 8.94 -7.39 11.52
N PRO A 84 8.92 -7.48 12.86
CA PRO A 84 8.34 -8.63 13.57
C PRO A 84 6.88 -8.87 13.17
N GLN A 85 6.61 -10.05 12.62
CA GLN A 85 5.32 -10.51 12.10
C GLN A 85 5.34 -12.04 11.96
N ALA A 86 4.21 -12.64 11.59
CA ALA A 86 4.14 -14.09 11.34
C ALA A 86 5.12 -14.53 10.23
N LEU A 87 5.90 -15.58 10.49
CA LEU A 87 6.69 -16.25 9.45
C LEU A 87 5.78 -17.10 8.56
N GLY A 88 6.05 -17.12 7.25
CA GLY A 88 5.25 -17.90 6.31
C GLY A 88 4.70 -17.08 5.15
N VAL A 89 3.81 -17.70 4.40
CA VAL A 89 3.02 -17.03 3.36
C VAL A 89 1.81 -16.42 4.06
N TRP A 90 1.52 -15.15 3.76
CA TRP A 90 0.41 -14.45 4.40
C TRP A 90 -0.94 -14.79 3.75
N THR A 91 -1.22 -14.28 2.54
CA THR A 91 -2.50 -14.51 1.86
C THR A 91 -2.35 -14.52 0.33
N LEU A 92 -2.41 -15.71 -0.28
CA LEU A 92 -2.35 -15.87 -1.74
C LEU A 92 -3.74 -15.52 -2.35
N PRO A 93 -3.83 -14.81 -3.50
CA PRO A 93 -2.76 -14.28 -4.34
C PRO A 93 -2.34 -12.83 -4.05
N ILE A 94 -2.84 -12.24 -2.95
CA ILE A 94 -2.54 -10.85 -2.57
C ILE A 94 -1.04 -10.69 -2.24
N ALA A 95 -0.46 -11.68 -1.58
CA ALA A 95 0.97 -11.84 -1.34
C ALA A 95 1.45 -13.19 -1.90
N LEU A 96 2.62 -13.18 -2.55
CA LEU A 96 3.24 -14.34 -3.18
C LEU A 96 4.51 -14.77 -2.42
N GLY A 97 5.11 -13.87 -1.66
CA GLY A 97 6.32 -14.09 -0.89
C GLY A 97 6.10 -14.89 0.39
N LYS A 98 7.22 -15.31 0.98
CA LYS A 98 7.27 -15.93 2.29
C LYS A 98 8.18 -15.12 3.19
N ILE A 99 7.67 -14.70 4.35
CA ILE A 99 8.50 -14.12 5.41
C ILE A 99 9.33 -15.23 6.04
N THR A 100 10.65 -15.09 6.02
CA THR A 100 11.58 -16.08 6.57
C THR A 100 12.57 -15.54 7.59
N ASP A 101 12.75 -14.22 7.65
CA ASP A 101 13.69 -13.55 8.54
C ASP A 101 13.04 -12.28 9.11
N ILE A 102 13.04 -12.15 10.44
CA ILE A 102 12.42 -11.05 11.17
C ILE A 102 13.32 -10.55 12.29
N SER A 103 13.27 -9.25 12.56
CA SER A 103 14.07 -8.61 13.62
C SER A 103 13.40 -7.31 14.08
N GLU A 104 13.64 -6.85 15.31
CA GLU A 104 13.35 -5.45 15.70
C GLU A 104 14.36 -4.45 15.08
N ASP A 105 15.51 -4.94 14.60
CA ASP A 105 16.43 -4.20 13.73
C ASP A 105 16.01 -4.36 12.26
N CYS A 106 14.82 -3.84 11.93
CA CYS A 106 14.18 -4.01 10.62
C CYS A 106 14.06 -2.72 9.80
N LEU A 107 14.54 -1.57 10.28
CA LEU A 107 14.37 -0.27 9.62
C LEU A 107 15.34 -0.11 8.44
N ASN A 108 15.05 -0.86 7.37
CA ASN A 108 15.81 -0.90 6.13
C ASN A 108 14.92 -0.62 4.90
N LEU A 109 15.57 -0.16 3.83
CA LEU A 109 14.94 0.10 2.54
C LEU A 109 15.75 -0.47 1.37
N ASN A 110 15.07 -0.66 0.25
CA ASN A 110 15.62 -1.15 -1.01
C ASN A 110 15.47 -0.08 -2.08
N ILE A 111 16.51 0.17 -2.86
CA ILE A 111 16.52 1.14 -3.97
C ILE A 111 16.71 0.38 -5.29
N ALA A 112 15.90 0.70 -6.29
CA ALA A 112 15.98 0.18 -7.65
C ALA A 112 16.02 1.32 -8.66
N ARG A 113 16.93 1.24 -9.63
CA ARG A 113 17.12 2.29 -10.64
C ARG A 113 17.49 1.74 -12.03
N PRO A 114 17.26 2.51 -13.11
CA PRO A 114 17.77 2.20 -14.44
C PRO A 114 19.29 1.98 -14.43
N LYS A 115 19.80 0.99 -15.18
CA LYS A 115 21.25 0.74 -15.31
C LYS A 115 22.04 1.92 -15.88
N THR A 116 21.37 2.76 -16.66
CA THR A 116 22.00 3.95 -17.25
C THR A 116 22.07 5.13 -16.30
N SER A 117 21.50 5.02 -15.09
CA SER A 117 21.39 6.12 -14.13
C SER A 117 22.75 6.58 -13.64
N ARG A 118 22.92 7.89 -13.59
CA ARG A 118 24.08 8.59 -13.03
C ARG A 118 23.62 9.52 -11.91
N ALA A 119 24.54 9.83 -10.99
CA ALA A 119 24.26 10.76 -9.89
C ALA A 119 23.77 12.15 -10.37
N SER A 120 24.10 12.54 -11.62
CA SER A 120 23.69 13.82 -12.22
C SER A 120 22.26 13.85 -12.77
N ASP A 121 21.57 12.70 -12.90
CA ASP A 121 20.37 12.60 -13.73
C ASP A 121 19.13 13.23 -13.08
N ARG A 122 19.08 13.33 -11.75
CA ARG A 122 17.98 13.92 -10.97
C ARG A 122 16.62 13.34 -11.35
N LEU A 123 16.52 12.02 -11.34
CA LEU A 123 15.32 11.28 -11.69
C LEU A 123 14.23 11.47 -10.61
N PRO A 124 12.94 11.54 -11.00
CA PRO A 124 11.84 11.41 -10.05
C PRO A 124 11.92 10.11 -9.25
N VAL A 125 11.49 10.16 -7.99
CA VAL A 125 11.60 9.05 -7.04
C VAL A 125 10.21 8.63 -6.59
N MET A 126 9.92 7.34 -6.70
CA MET A 126 8.71 6.69 -6.22
C MET A 126 9.04 5.90 -4.95
N VAL A 127 8.46 6.29 -3.82
CA VAL A 127 8.66 5.64 -2.52
C VAL A 127 7.42 4.83 -2.17
N TYR A 128 7.54 3.51 -2.23
CA TYR A 128 6.48 2.57 -1.93
C TYR A 128 6.41 2.25 -0.44
N ILE A 129 5.22 2.39 0.13
CA ILE A 129 4.86 1.95 1.48
C ILE A 129 3.92 0.76 1.33
N HIS A 130 4.36 -0.41 1.78
CA HIS A 130 3.58 -1.64 1.64
C HIS A 130 2.30 -1.60 2.50
N GLY A 131 1.29 -2.35 2.04
CA GLY A 131 0.09 -2.63 2.81
C GLY A 131 0.26 -3.81 3.75
N GLY A 132 -0.85 -4.39 4.19
CA GLY A 132 -0.90 -5.58 5.04
C GLY A 132 -1.52 -5.34 6.41
N SER A 133 -2.57 -4.50 6.48
CA SER A 133 -3.35 -4.24 7.71
C SER A 133 -2.53 -3.71 8.87
N PHE A 134 -1.40 -3.05 8.57
CA PHE A 134 -0.34 -2.71 9.53
C PHE A 134 0.19 -3.90 10.34
N TRP A 135 -0.12 -5.13 9.96
CA TRP A 135 0.13 -6.36 10.71
C TRP A 135 1.16 -7.26 10.03
N ALA A 136 1.17 -7.26 8.70
CA ALA A 136 2.08 -8.03 7.86
C ALA A 136 2.60 -7.20 6.68
N GLY A 137 3.59 -7.75 5.96
CA GLY A 137 4.18 -7.15 4.76
C GLY A 137 5.64 -6.76 4.94
N ASP A 138 6.33 -6.56 3.83
CA ASP A 138 7.72 -6.10 3.78
C ASP A 138 8.07 -5.40 2.46
N ASN A 139 9.32 -4.97 2.37
CA ASN A 139 9.89 -4.26 1.22
C ASN A 139 10.43 -5.15 0.10
N HIS A 140 10.20 -6.47 0.15
CA HIS A 140 10.73 -7.44 -0.81
C HIS A 140 9.72 -8.49 -1.28
N GLU A 141 8.44 -8.30 -0.96
CA GLU A 141 7.31 -9.05 -1.51
C GLU A 141 7.37 -9.07 -3.06
N PRO A 142 7.36 -10.25 -3.70
CA PRO A 142 7.39 -10.38 -5.16
C PRO A 142 6.41 -9.50 -5.92
N THR A 143 5.20 -9.26 -5.42
CA THR A 143 4.18 -8.45 -6.13
C THR A 143 4.56 -6.98 -6.30
N ILE A 144 5.49 -6.46 -5.48
CA ILE A 144 5.87 -5.03 -5.45
C ILE A 144 7.29 -4.79 -6.00
N LEU A 145 7.98 -5.83 -6.47
CA LEU A 145 9.31 -5.65 -7.05
C LEU A 145 9.22 -4.75 -8.28
N PRO A 146 10.10 -3.75 -8.45
CA PRO A 146 9.88 -2.68 -9.42
C PRO A 146 10.52 -2.94 -10.80
N ASP A 147 11.02 -4.13 -11.07
CA ASP A 147 11.84 -4.43 -12.26
C ASP A 147 11.12 -4.03 -13.56
N GLY A 148 9.88 -4.49 -13.78
CA GLY A 148 9.04 -4.09 -14.90
C GLY A 148 8.75 -2.58 -14.92
N LEU A 149 8.43 -1.98 -13.77
CA LEU A 149 8.16 -0.54 -13.64
C LEU A 149 9.34 0.32 -14.10
N ILE A 150 10.55 -0.01 -13.68
CA ILE A 150 11.76 0.70 -14.08
C ILE A 150 11.96 0.57 -15.61
N LEU A 151 11.88 -0.64 -16.15
CA LEU A 151 12.06 -0.89 -17.59
C LEU A 151 11.00 -0.20 -18.45
N GLU A 152 9.74 -0.18 -18.00
CA GLU A 152 8.67 0.52 -18.71
C GLU A 152 8.82 2.04 -18.63
N SER A 153 9.33 2.58 -17.50
CA SER A 153 9.65 4.00 -17.37
C SER A 153 10.77 4.44 -18.33
N GLU A 154 11.76 3.59 -18.56
CA GLU A 154 12.83 3.80 -19.55
C GLU A 154 12.27 3.84 -20.97
N LYS A 155 11.46 2.85 -21.35
CA LYS A 155 10.80 2.79 -22.67
C LYS A 155 9.88 3.99 -22.90
N ASN A 156 9.20 4.44 -21.84
CA ASN A 156 8.37 5.62 -21.89
C ASN A 156 9.18 6.91 -21.98
N GLY A 157 10.49 6.90 -21.72
CA GLY A 157 11.33 8.10 -21.70
C GLY A 157 11.04 9.03 -20.51
N LEU A 158 10.55 8.49 -19.40
CA LEU A 158 10.32 9.15 -18.11
C LEU A 158 10.83 8.24 -17.00
N GLN A 159 12.15 8.06 -16.99
CA GLN A 159 12.84 7.20 -16.04
C GLN A 159 12.56 7.62 -14.59
N VAL A 160 12.34 6.65 -13.72
CA VAL A 160 12.14 6.86 -12.27
C VAL A 160 13.09 5.99 -11.45
N ILE A 161 13.30 6.37 -10.19
CA ILE A 161 13.89 5.51 -9.16
C ILE A 161 12.77 5.00 -8.26
N HIS A 162 12.84 3.74 -7.88
CA HIS A 162 11.91 3.14 -6.91
C HIS A 162 12.61 2.88 -5.58
N VAL A 163 11.92 3.17 -4.47
CA VAL A 163 12.35 2.84 -3.11
C VAL A 163 11.23 2.08 -2.41
N ALA A 164 11.51 0.94 -1.79
CA ALA A 164 10.58 0.25 -0.89
C ALA A 164 11.17 0.19 0.52
N LEU A 165 10.36 0.38 1.56
CA LEU A 165 10.82 0.44 2.95
C LEU A 165 10.05 -0.51 3.85
N ASN A 166 10.74 -1.09 4.84
CA ASN A 166 10.09 -1.73 5.98
C ASN A 166 9.74 -0.67 7.02
N TYR A 167 8.66 -0.87 7.77
CA TYR A 167 8.30 -0.06 8.94
C TYR A 167 7.71 -0.98 10.02
N ARG A 168 7.75 -0.60 11.31
CA ARG A 168 7.22 -1.47 12.37
C ARG A 168 5.72 -1.72 12.21
N LEU A 169 5.31 -2.95 12.52
CA LEU A 169 3.95 -3.48 12.35
C LEU A 169 3.37 -3.93 13.69
N GLY A 170 2.06 -4.15 13.70
CA GLY A 170 1.25 -4.68 14.79
C GLY A 170 1.52 -3.96 16.11
N PHE A 171 1.59 -4.74 17.17
CA PHE A 171 1.94 -4.27 18.49
C PHE A 171 3.26 -3.47 18.54
N PHE A 172 4.27 -3.83 17.75
CA PHE A 172 5.57 -3.13 17.78
C PHE A 172 5.51 -1.73 17.13
N GLY A 173 4.62 -1.52 16.18
CA GLY A 173 4.47 -0.26 15.44
C GLY A 173 3.34 0.64 15.93
N PHE A 174 2.31 0.06 16.54
CA PHE A 174 1.03 0.74 16.79
C PHE A 174 0.48 0.48 18.19
N ALA A 175 1.30 0.06 19.16
CA ALA A 175 0.87 0.01 20.56
C ALA A 175 0.35 1.39 21.03
N GLN A 176 -0.70 1.35 21.84
CA GLN A 176 -1.42 2.54 22.33
C GLN A 176 -1.56 2.47 23.86
N SER A 177 -1.28 3.59 24.54
CA SER A 177 -1.58 3.81 25.96
C SER A 177 -1.27 5.26 26.34
N ASP A 178 -1.87 5.80 27.41
CA ASP A 178 -1.60 7.21 27.80
C ASP A 178 -0.12 7.45 28.15
N ALA A 179 0.57 6.42 28.66
CA ALA A 179 2.02 6.47 28.88
C ALA A 179 2.80 6.54 27.56
N LEU A 180 2.39 5.80 26.52
CA LEU A 180 2.99 5.88 25.19
C LEU A 180 2.70 7.22 24.51
N GLU A 181 1.46 7.72 24.60
CA GLU A 181 1.07 9.04 24.11
C GLU A 181 1.93 10.14 24.77
N SER A 182 2.05 10.09 26.11
CA SER A 182 2.86 11.05 26.90
C SER A 182 4.36 10.99 26.56
N GLU A 183 4.88 9.81 26.19
CA GLU A 183 6.26 9.64 25.70
C GLU A 183 6.43 10.07 24.22
N GLY A 184 5.34 10.34 23.49
CA GLY A 184 5.35 10.55 22.05
C GLY A 184 5.69 9.30 21.24
N SER A 185 5.40 8.12 21.79
CA SER A 185 5.75 6.79 21.26
C SER A 185 4.62 6.12 20.46
N GLU A 186 3.42 6.71 20.42
CA GLU A 186 2.37 6.21 19.54
C GLU A 186 2.68 6.47 18.06
N ASN A 187 2.00 5.71 17.19
CA ASN A 187 2.21 5.74 15.74
C ASN A 187 3.67 5.51 15.32
N ALA A 188 4.39 4.66 16.04
CA ALA A 188 5.80 4.37 15.79
C ALA A 188 6.06 3.91 14.34
N GLY A 189 5.17 3.08 13.78
CA GLY A 189 5.22 2.66 12.37
C GLY A 189 5.07 3.82 11.37
N LEU A 190 4.18 4.78 11.62
CA LEU A 190 4.06 5.98 10.75
C LEU A 190 5.29 6.90 10.87
N ARG A 191 5.91 6.94 12.05
CA ARG A 191 7.16 7.69 12.29
C ARG A 191 8.35 7.01 11.61
N ASP A 192 8.38 5.69 11.53
CA ASP A 192 9.36 4.91 10.74
C ASP A 192 9.27 5.27 9.26
N GLN A 193 8.05 5.24 8.70
CA GLN A 193 7.80 5.67 7.33
C GLN A 193 8.26 7.12 7.09
N ARG A 194 7.94 8.05 8.01
CA ARG A 194 8.38 9.45 7.92
C ARG A 194 9.91 9.56 7.86
N LEU A 195 10.61 8.87 8.75
CA LEU A 195 12.07 8.84 8.78
C LEU A 195 12.64 8.27 7.48
N ALA A 196 12.05 7.21 6.92
CA ALA A 196 12.48 6.64 5.65
C ALA A 196 12.32 7.63 4.49
N ILE A 197 11.20 8.36 4.41
CA ILE A 197 10.98 9.35 3.34
C ILE A 197 11.96 10.53 3.48
N GLU A 198 12.25 10.97 4.71
CA GLU A 198 13.28 11.99 4.98
C GLU A 198 14.68 11.50 4.60
N TRP A 199 15.00 10.23 4.89
CA TRP A 199 16.24 9.62 4.44
C TRP A 199 16.33 9.63 2.91
N VAL A 200 15.24 9.29 2.20
CA VAL A 200 15.22 9.33 0.73
C VAL A 200 15.46 10.76 0.24
N ARG A 201 14.76 11.76 0.77
CA ARG A 201 14.97 13.18 0.43
C ARG A 201 16.45 13.58 0.51
N ASP A 202 17.11 13.15 1.59
CA ASP A 202 18.46 13.63 1.90
C ASP A 202 19.57 12.85 1.16
N ASN A 203 19.32 11.58 0.80
CA ASN A 203 20.35 10.66 0.31
C ASN A 203 20.16 10.20 -1.15
N ILE A 204 18.95 10.25 -1.71
CA ILE A 204 18.66 9.65 -3.03
C ILE A 204 19.42 10.32 -4.18
N GLY A 205 19.93 11.54 -3.98
CA GLY A 205 20.80 12.23 -4.92
C GLY A 205 22.05 11.43 -5.30
N HIS A 206 22.62 10.67 -4.36
CA HIS A 206 23.78 9.81 -4.64
C HIS A 206 23.44 8.66 -5.59
N PHE A 207 22.18 8.23 -5.59
CA PHE A 207 21.65 7.20 -6.46
C PHE A 207 21.16 7.74 -7.81
N GLY A 208 21.22 9.05 -8.04
CA GLY A 208 20.74 9.72 -9.25
C GLY A 208 19.32 10.26 -9.18
N GLY A 209 18.68 10.18 -8.01
CA GLY A 209 17.34 10.70 -7.79
C GLY A 209 17.32 12.19 -7.46
N ASP A 210 16.17 12.81 -7.60
CA ASP A 210 15.91 14.18 -7.13
C ASP A 210 15.12 14.15 -5.83
N GLY A 211 15.77 14.48 -4.72
CA GLY A 211 15.12 14.58 -3.40
C GLY A 211 13.99 15.62 -3.32
N ASN A 212 13.87 16.49 -4.32
CA ASN A 212 12.76 17.44 -4.45
C ASN A 212 11.64 16.94 -5.38
N LYS A 213 11.74 15.72 -5.90
CA LYS A 213 10.73 15.08 -6.75
C LYS A 213 10.40 13.68 -6.25
N ILE A 214 9.84 13.61 -5.05
CA ILE A 214 9.38 12.40 -4.39
C ILE A 214 7.86 12.24 -4.52
N THR A 215 7.44 11.12 -5.07
CA THR A 215 6.06 10.63 -5.01
C THR A 215 6.02 9.47 -4.02
N ILE A 216 5.27 9.63 -2.94
CA ILE A 216 4.96 8.50 -2.05
C ILE A 216 3.73 7.77 -2.59
N PHE A 217 3.74 6.44 -2.54
CA PHE A 217 2.59 5.64 -2.94
C PHE A 217 2.49 4.37 -2.10
N GLY A 218 1.27 3.87 -1.93
CA GLY A 218 1.02 2.68 -1.15
C GLY A 218 -0.37 2.14 -1.42
N GLN A 219 -0.56 0.88 -1.03
CA GLN A 219 -1.80 0.15 -1.24
C GLN A 219 -2.36 -0.36 0.09
N SER A 220 -3.68 -0.40 0.24
CA SER A 220 -4.34 -0.84 1.49
C SER A 220 -3.88 0.03 2.67
N SER A 221 -3.47 -0.56 3.80
CA SER A 221 -2.87 0.16 4.92
C SER A 221 -1.66 1.04 4.52
N GLY A 222 -1.00 0.72 3.41
CA GLY A 222 0.02 1.58 2.78
C GLY A 222 -0.59 2.82 2.10
N GLY A 223 -1.75 2.71 1.47
CA GLY A 223 -2.54 3.83 0.93
C GLY A 223 -3.11 4.71 2.04
N LEU A 224 -3.60 4.09 3.12
CA LEU A 224 -3.94 4.78 4.37
C LEU A 224 -2.71 5.53 4.93
N SER A 225 -1.54 4.89 4.94
CA SER A 225 -0.29 5.53 5.33
C SER A 225 0.00 6.78 4.48
N ILE A 226 -0.24 6.76 3.16
CA ILE A 226 -0.11 7.95 2.31
C ILE A 226 -1.03 9.08 2.81
N GLY A 227 -2.31 8.77 3.07
CA GLY A 227 -3.26 9.74 3.64
C GLY A 227 -2.78 10.33 4.96
N MET A 228 -2.28 9.49 5.88
CA MET A 228 -1.72 9.93 7.16
C MET A 228 -0.45 10.77 7.01
N GLN A 229 0.45 10.41 6.08
CA GLN A 229 1.66 11.21 5.81
C GLN A 229 1.33 12.59 5.24
N ILE A 230 0.24 12.73 4.48
CA ILE A 230 -0.24 14.01 3.95
C ILE A 230 -0.85 14.88 5.07
N MET A 231 -1.56 14.27 6.02
CA MET A 231 -2.16 14.96 7.19
C MET A 231 -1.19 15.15 8.37
N ALA A 232 -0.02 14.52 8.33
CA ALA A 232 0.91 14.48 9.45
C ALA A 232 1.19 15.87 10.04
N TYR A 233 1.21 15.94 11.37
CA TYR A 233 1.41 17.14 12.16
C TYR A 233 0.38 18.24 11.86
N GLY A 234 -0.78 17.90 11.30
CA GLY A 234 -1.84 18.83 10.93
C GLY A 234 -1.38 19.91 9.94
N GLY A 235 -0.44 19.55 9.04
CA GLY A 235 0.16 20.47 8.07
C GLY A 235 1.11 21.52 8.67
N SER A 236 1.42 21.46 9.97
CA SER A 236 2.31 22.43 10.64
C SER A 236 3.79 22.26 10.30
N LYS A 237 4.18 21.10 9.77
CA LYS A 237 5.54 20.79 9.32
C LYS A 237 5.56 20.56 7.81
N PRO A 238 6.63 20.94 7.10
CA PRO A 238 6.77 20.65 5.68
C PRO A 238 6.87 19.14 5.44
N VAL A 239 6.36 18.69 4.29
CA VAL A 239 6.51 17.30 3.85
C VAL A 239 7.74 17.12 2.94
N PRO A 240 8.44 15.98 3.00
CA PRO A 240 9.58 15.63 2.14
C PRO A 240 9.15 15.04 0.78
N PHE A 241 7.94 15.35 0.30
CA PHE A 241 7.37 14.85 -0.95
C PHE A 241 6.38 15.87 -1.51
N GLN A 242 6.10 15.80 -2.81
CA GLN A 242 5.18 16.72 -3.50
C GLN A 242 3.95 16.01 -4.09
N GLN A 243 3.95 14.68 -4.08
CA GLN A 243 2.92 13.85 -4.69
C GLN A 243 2.61 12.61 -3.85
N GLY A 244 1.36 12.19 -3.87
CA GLY A 244 0.85 10.99 -3.20
C GLY A 244 0.00 10.12 -4.12
N ILE A 245 0.09 8.79 -4.00
CA ILE A 245 -0.84 7.86 -4.64
C ILE A 245 -1.43 6.92 -3.58
N CYS A 246 -2.74 7.05 -3.35
CA CYS A 246 -3.49 6.22 -2.41
C CYS A 246 -4.21 5.11 -3.17
N GLN A 247 -3.78 3.86 -3.04
CA GLN A 247 -4.39 2.72 -3.72
C GLN A 247 -5.22 1.90 -2.72
N SER A 248 -6.52 1.76 -2.96
CA SER A 248 -7.44 0.97 -2.12
C SER A 248 -7.35 1.32 -0.62
N GLN A 249 -7.29 2.62 -0.30
CA GLN A 249 -7.53 3.28 1.00
C GLN A 249 -6.81 4.64 1.03
N ALA A 250 -7.35 5.56 1.84
CA ALA A 250 -6.71 6.82 2.23
C ALA A 250 -7.12 7.25 3.65
N LEU A 251 -8.26 6.72 4.10
CA LEU A 251 -8.84 6.78 5.43
C LEU A 251 -9.37 5.38 5.77
N GLU A 252 -9.66 5.14 7.04
CA GLU A 252 -10.23 3.89 7.51
C GLU A 252 -11.14 4.13 8.72
N PRO A 253 -12.33 3.49 8.80
CA PRO A 253 -13.17 3.53 9.99
C PRO A 253 -12.41 3.02 11.24
N GLY A 254 -12.69 3.61 12.40
CA GLY A 254 -12.15 3.15 13.67
C GLY A 254 -10.78 3.70 14.06
N ILE A 255 -10.18 4.62 13.30
CA ILE A 255 -8.97 5.36 13.70
C ILE A 255 -9.17 6.10 15.03
N THR A 256 -10.38 6.60 15.28
CA THR A 256 -10.75 7.21 16.57
C THR A 256 -11.47 6.23 17.51
N GLY A 257 -11.46 4.94 17.17
CA GLY A 257 -12.12 3.87 17.91
C GLY A 257 -11.22 3.21 18.95
N ASN A 258 -11.68 2.07 19.47
CA ASN A 258 -11.01 1.35 20.56
C ASN A 258 -10.25 0.10 20.11
N PHE A 259 -10.19 -0.20 18.80
CA PHE A 259 -9.60 -1.45 18.29
C PHE A 259 -8.17 -1.68 18.82
N THR A 260 -7.32 -0.66 18.70
CA THR A 260 -5.91 -0.72 19.12
C THR A 260 -5.75 -0.86 20.63
N ILE A 261 -6.50 -0.11 21.45
CA ILE A 261 -6.41 -0.23 22.91
C ILE A 261 -7.01 -1.54 23.45
N ASP A 262 -8.03 -2.09 22.78
CA ASP A 262 -8.60 -3.39 23.15
C ASP A 262 -7.64 -4.53 22.80
N ALA A 263 -6.97 -4.48 21.63
CA ALA A 263 -5.89 -5.40 21.28
C ALA A 263 -4.72 -5.31 22.26
N MET A 264 -4.32 -4.09 22.64
CA MET A 264 -3.31 -3.83 23.67
C MET A 264 -3.66 -4.50 25.01
N ARG A 265 -4.92 -4.41 25.44
CA ARG A 265 -5.39 -5.02 26.69
C ARG A 265 -5.28 -6.55 26.66
N LEU A 266 -5.64 -7.18 25.54
CA LEU A 266 -5.53 -8.63 25.38
C LEU A 266 -4.07 -9.08 25.49
N LEU A 267 -3.16 -8.40 24.79
CA LEU A 267 -1.73 -8.73 24.81
C LEU A 267 -1.12 -8.52 26.20
N VAL A 268 -1.41 -7.41 26.87
CA VAL A 268 -0.91 -7.11 28.23
C VAL A 268 -1.36 -8.18 29.24
N ASN A 269 -2.58 -8.70 29.09
CA ASN A 269 -3.08 -9.81 29.90
C ASN A 269 -2.35 -11.12 29.57
N GLU A 270 -2.12 -11.43 28.29
CA GLU A 270 -1.45 -12.65 27.85
C GLU A 270 -0.03 -12.77 28.41
N VAL A 271 0.73 -11.67 28.40
CA VAL A 271 2.12 -11.66 28.91
C VAL A 271 2.24 -11.37 30.42
N GLY A 272 1.12 -11.15 31.10
CA GLY A 272 1.10 -10.91 32.55
C GLY A 272 1.62 -9.54 33.00
N CYS A 273 1.63 -8.54 32.11
CA CYS A 273 1.96 -7.14 32.46
C CYS A 273 0.78 -6.36 33.08
N ASN A 274 -0.34 -7.02 33.33
CA ASN A 274 -1.57 -6.44 33.89
C ASN A 274 -1.56 -6.25 35.43
N THR A 275 -0.37 -6.19 36.05
CA THR A 275 -0.23 -6.00 37.50
C THR A 275 -0.46 -4.56 37.93
N THR A 276 -0.48 -3.63 36.98
CA THR A 276 -0.75 -2.20 37.15
C THR A 276 -1.78 -1.75 36.11
N ASP A 277 -2.14 -0.46 36.12
CA ASP A 277 -3.06 0.12 35.15
C ASP A 277 -2.50 0.02 33.71
N LEU A 278 -3.35 -0.31 32.73
CA LEU A 278 -2.97 -0.47 31.31
C LEU A 278 -2.24 0.76 30.75
N HIS A 279 -2.62 1.95 31.22
CA HIS A 279 -2.11 3.23 30.76
C HIS A 279 -0.86 3.69 31.53
N SER A 280 -0.36 2.88 32.47
CA SER A 280 0.80 3.24 33.31
C SER A 280 2.15 3.03 32.61
N ALA A 281 3.14 3.82 33.04
CA ALA A 281 4.53 3.65 32.60
C ALA A 281 5.12 2.31 33.06
N GLU A 282 4.65 1.76 34.18
CA GLU A 282 5.04 0.46 34.71
C GLU A 282 4.62 -0.69 33.77
N THR A 283 3.42 -0.62 33.19
CA THR A 283 2.97 -1.60 32.17
C THR A 283 3.85 -1.53 30.92
N VAL A 284 4.14 -0.33 30.42
CA VAL A 284 5.03 -0.14 29.27
C VAL A 284 6.46 -0.62 29.58
N ALA A 285 6.96 -0.39 30.80
CA ALA A 285 8.26 -0.87 31.24
C ALA A 285 8.32 -2.40 31.27
N CYS A 286 7.29 -3.05 31.81
CA CYS A 286 7.15 -4.51 31.80
C CYS A 286 7.23 -5.08 30.37
N LEU A 287 6.50 -4.48 29.41
CA LEU A 287 6.54 -4.90 28.01
C LEU A 287 7.93 -4.73 27.36
N ARG A 288 8.72 -3.74 27.78
CA ARG A 288 10.08 -3.51 27.26
C ARG A 288 11.10 -4.54 27.77
N GLU A 289 10.79 -5.28 28.83
CA GLU A 289 11.69 -6.31 29.40
C GLU A 289 11.66 -7.64 28.64
N PHE A 290 10.57 -7.92 27.93
CA PHE A 290 10.43 -9.15 27.14
C PHE A 290 11.29 -9.13 25.88
N ASP A 291 11.73 -10.33 25.47
CA ASP A 291 12.32 -10.54 24.15
C ASP A 291 11.26 -10.43 23.04
N THR A 292 11.73 -10.18 21.81
CA THR A 292 10.86 -10.01 20.64
C THR A 292 9.93 -11.19 20.41
N GLN A 293 10.42 -12.42 20.57
CA GLN A 293 9.64 -13.62 20.24
C GLN A 293 8.49 -13.81 21.22
N THR A 294 8.71 -13.56 22.51
CA THR A 294 7.64 -13.65 23.52
C THR A 294 6.50 -12.68 23.21
N LEU A 295 6.81 -11.41 22.92
CA LEU A 295 5.78 -10.41 22.59
C LEU A 295 5.11 -10.68 21.24
N LEU A 296 5.87 -11.12 20.24
CA LEU A 296 5.32 -11.47 18.94
C LEU A 296 4.36 -12.65 19.04
N SER A 297 4.72 -13.71 19.77
CA SER A 297 3.83 -14.85 20.01
C SER A 297 2.55 -14.41 20.70
N ALA A 298 2.63 -13.61 21.77
CA ALA A 298 1.44 -13.09 22.45
C ALA A 298 0.58 -12.22 21.53
N SER A 299 1.21 -11.39 20.69
CA SER A 299 0.50 -10.58 19.70
C SER A 299 -0.22 -11.45 18.66
N LEU A 300 0.38 -12.56 18.21
CA LEU A 300 -0.22 -13.50 17.28
C LEU A 300 -1.37 -14.29 17.93
N ASP A 301 -1.18 -14.75 19.17
CA ASP A 301 -2.16 -15.54 19.91
C ASP A 301 -3.41 -14.72 20.30
N THR A 302 -3.25 -13.40 20.45
CA THR A 302 -4.34 -12.46 20.75
C THR A 302 -4.89 -11.73 19.52
N TYR A 303 -4.34 -11.99 18.33
CA TYR A 303 -4.82 -11.38 17.09
C TYR A 303 -6.19 -11.96 16.70
N VAL A 304 -7.16 -11.07 16.47
CA VAL A 304 -8.53 -11.45 16.09
C VAL A 304 -8.84 -10.91 14.70
N ALA A 305 -8.93 -11.80 13.72
CA ALA A 305 -9.33 -11.49 12.35
C ALA A 305 -10.77 -11.92 12.08
N ASP A 306 -11.71 -11.18 12.66
CA ASP A 306 -13.13 -11.34 12.37
C ASP A 306 -13.76 -9.99 12.01
N ILE A 307 -15.00 -10.04 11.51
CA ILE A 307 -15.71 -8.86 11.02
C ILE A 307 -15.96 -7.81 12.13
N ALA A 308 -16.12 -8.23 13.39
CA ALA A 308 -16.33 -7.32 14.52
C ALA A 308 -15.04 -6.63 14.97
N HIS A 309 -13.88 -7.16 14.58
CA HIS A 309 -12.54 -6.63 14.85
C HIS A 309 -11.90 -6.12 13.55
N ASN A 310 -12.68 -5.44 12.71
CA ASN A 310 -12.22 -4.78 11.49
C ASN A 310 -11.45 -5.72 10.53
N ILE A 311 -11.83 -7.00 10.46
CA ILE A 311 -11.20 -8.03 9.62
C ILE A 311 -9.70 -8.22 9.95
N GLY A 312 -9.30 -7.87 11.18
CA GLY A 312 -7.93 -8.00 11.67
C GLY A 312 -7.11 -6.72 11.62
N ASP A 313 -7.65 -5.63 11.06
CA ASP A 313 -7.05 -4.30 11.11
C ASP A 313 -7.28 -3.69 12.52
N ILE A 314 -6.70 -4.34 13.54
CA ILE A 314 -6.86 -4.03 14.97
C ILE A 314 -5.72 -3.17 15.53
N TRP A 315 -4.62 -3.02 14.77
CA TRP A 315 -3.45 -2.21 15.13
C TRP A 315 -3.39 -0.98 14.22
N LEU A 316 -4.39 -0.11 14.33
CA LEU A 316 -4.55 1.08 13.50
C LEU A 316 -3.71 2.27 14.01
N PRO A 317 -3.42 3.25 13.14
CA PRO A 317 -3.02 4.59 13.57
C PRO A 317 -4.02 5.20 14.55
N VAL A 318 -3.52 6.01 15.49
CA VAL A 318 -4.31 6.65 16.54
C VAL A 318 -4.09 8.16 16.56
N VAL A 319 -5.05 8.91 17.11
CA VAL A 319 -4.90 10.36 17.36
C VAL A 319 -3.99 10.56 18.57
N ASP A 320 -2.72 10.90 18.33
CA ASP A 320 -1.65 10.96 19.34
C ASP A 320 -1.28 12.40 19.78
N GLY A 321 -2.02 13.41 19.31
CA GLY A 321 -1.75 14.81 19.64
C GLY A 321 -0.50 15.43 18.99
N ASP A 322 0.31 14.66 18.25
CA ASP A 322 1.52 15.13 17.54
C ASP A 322 1.50 14.73 16.06
N PHE A 323 1.74 13.45 15.73
CA PHE A 323 1.73 13.00 14.33
C PHE A 323 0.33 13.14 13.74
N LEU A 324 -0.70 12.70 14.46
CA LEU A 324 -2.10 12.97 14.18
C LEU A 324 -2.66 13.84 15.32
N PRO A 325 -2.59 15.18 15.19
CA PRO A 325 -2.94 16.07 16.29
C PRO A 325 -4.46 16.24 16.52
N ALA A 326 -5.29 15.64 15.66
CA ALA A 326 -6.74 15.62 15.74
C ALA A 326 -7.28 14.47 14.87
N PRO A 327 -8.58 14.09 15.01
CA PRO A 327 -9.21 13.14 14.09
C PRO A 327 -8.96 13.48 12.62
N PRO A 328 -8.61 12.49 11.76
CA PRO A 328 -8.42 12.73 10.34
C PRO A 328 -9.57 13.51 9.67
N SER A 329 -10.83 13.18 9.95
CA SER A 329 -11.98 13.91 9.41
C SER A 329 -12.03 15.39 9.81
N GLN A 330 -11.50 15.74 10.98
CA GLN A 330 -11.34 17.12 11.39
C GLN A 330 -10.19 17.79 10.62
N LEU A 331 -9.03 17.14 10.54
CA LEU A 331 -7.88 17.67 9.78
C LEU A 331 -8.23 17.95 8.32
N ILE A 332 -9.01 17.05 7.71
CA ILE A 332 -9.46 17.17 6.32
C ILE A 332 -10.41 18.36 6.14
N ARG A 333 -11.46 18.46 6.95
CA ARG A 333 -12.42 19.59 6.88
C ARG A 333 -11.79 20.94 7.15
N GLU A 334 -10.78 20.99 8.02
CA GLU A 334 -10.05 22.21 8.36
C GLU A 334 -8.92 22.54 7.36
N HIS A 335 -8.75 21.73 6.31
CA HIS A 335 -7.67 21.83 5.33
C HIS A 335 -6.26 21.81 5.97
N ARG A 336 -6.10 21.06 7.07
CA ARG A 336 -4.86 20.90 7.85
C ARG A 336 -4.04 19.72 7.33
N PHE A 337 -3.62 19.83 6.09
CA PHE A 337 -2.80 18.85 5.38
C PHE A 337 -1.81 19.52 4.44
N ALA A 338 -0.84 18.75 3.95
CA ALA A 338 0.16 19.23 3.02
C ALA A 338 -0.42 19.55 1.63
N ASN A 339 0.14 20.56 0.95
CA ASN A 339 -0.13 20.83 -0.46
C ASN A 339 0.58 19.78 -1.32
N VAL A 340 -0.19 18.86 -1.89
CA VAL A 340 0.31 17.72 -2.68
C VAL A 340 -0.61 17.43 -3.84
N THR A 341 -0.05 17.01 -4.97
CA THR A 341 -0.84 16.45 -6.07
C THR A 341 -1.11 14.98 -5.80
N THR A 342 -2.36 14.56 -5.86
CA THR A 342 -2.77 13.22 -5.39
C THR A 342 -3.44 12.41 -6.50
N MET A 343 -3.15 11.12 -6.55
CA MET A 343 -3.95 10.14 -7.27
C MET A 343 -4.57 9.15 -6.27
N ILE A 344 -5.86 8.89 -6.36
CA ILE A 344 -6.58 8.02 -5.43
C ILE A 344 -7.38 7.02 -6.27
N GLY A 345 -7.43 5.76 -5.87
CA GLY A 345 -8.29 4.80 -6.57
C GLY A 345 -8.46 3.49 -5.84
N TRP A 346 -9.26 2.62 -6.45
CA TRP A 346 -9.70 1.33 -5.90
C TRP A 346 -9.91 0.34 -7.06
N CYS A 347 -9.93 -0.95 -6.74
CA CYS A 347 -10.38 -2.00 -7.66
C CYS A 347 -11.90 -2.11 -7.67
N ASP A 348 -12.50 -2.49 -8.79
CA ASP A 348 -13.96 -2.44 -8.93
C ASP A 348 -14.69 -3.37 -7.95
N ASP A 349 -14.08 -4.50 -7.61
CA ASP A 349 -14.59 -5.49 -6.67
C ASP A 349 -13.62 -5.68 -5.48
N ASP A 350 -12.97 -4.58 -5.06
CA ASP A 350 -11.84 -4.53 -4.12
C ASP A 350 -11.97 -5.50 -2.94
N VAL A 351 -13.12 -5.54 -2.26
CA VAL A 351 -13.30 -6.31 -1.01
C VAL A 351 -14.09 -7.61 -1.16
N THR A 352 -14.38 -8.10 -2.38
CA THR A 352 -15.12 -9.37 -2.53
C THR A 352 -14.35 -10.55 -1.93
N PHE A 353 -13.02 -10.54 -1.99
CA PHE A 353 -12.16 -11.55 -1.36
C PHE A 353 -12.21 -11.51 0.19
N PHE A 354 -12.54 -10.36 0.78
CA PHE A 354 -12.66 -10.16 2.23
C PHE A 354 -14.11 -10.24 2.74
N THR A 355 -15.07 -10.43 1.84
CA THR A 355 -16.49 -10.51 2.19
C THR A 355 -16.85 -11.97 2.49
N ASP A 356 -17.68 -12.20 3.52
CA ASP A 356 -18.12 -13.56 3.84
C ASP A 356 -18.97 -14.15 2.71
N THR A 357 -18.41 -15.15 2.02
CA THR A 357 -19.04 -15.84 0.89
C THR A 357 -20.34 -16.59 1.27
N ALA A 358 -20.62 -16.78 2.56
CA ALA A 358 -21.84 -17.42 3.06
C ALA A 358 -23.06 -16.47 3.11
N ILE A 359 -22.87 -15.16 2.93
CA ILE A 359 -23.96 -14.17 2.93
C ILE A 359 -24.97 -14.51 1.84
N ALA A 360 -26.21 -14.82 2.22
CA ALA A 360 -27.25 -15.28 1.31
C ALA A 360 -28.60 -14.56 1.49
N THR A 361 -28.81 -13.89 2.61
CA THR A 361 -30.08 -13.22 2.97
C THR A 361 -29.87 -11.76 3.36
N PRO A 362 -30.92 -10.91 3.29
CA PRO A 362 -30.85 -9.53 3.77
C PRO A 362 -30.41 -9.42 5.25
N THR A 363 -30.77 -10.41 6.07
CA THR A 363 -30.36 -10.48 7.48
C THR A 363 -28.85 -10.69 7.60
N ASP A 364 -28.26 -11.55 6.76
CA ASP A 364 -26.81 -11.80 6.76
C ASP A 364 -26.06 -10.53 6.34
N THR A 365 -26.51 -9.84 5.29
CA THR A 365 -25.96 -8.56 4.85
C THR A 365 -26.03 -7.52 5.96
N SER A 366 -27.18 -7.37 6.62
CA SER A 366 -27.32 -6.43 7.74
C SER A 366 -26.39 -6.79 8.90
N ALA A 367 -26.28 -8.06 9.27
CA ALA A 367 -25.42 -8.50 10.36
C ALA A 367 -23.95 -8.24 10.05
N PHE A 368 -23.50 -8.56 8.82
CA PHE A 368 -22.14 -8.33 8.37
C PHE A 368 -21.76 -6.84 8.45
N ILE A 369 -22.60 -5.96 7.89
CA ILE A 369 -22.33 -4.51 7.91
C ILE A 369 -22.39 -3.96 9.34
N SER A 370 -23.40 -4.33 10.15
CA SER A 370 -23.49 -3.90 11.54
C SER A 370 -22.31 -4.36 12.41
N SER A 371 -21.76 -5.55 12.14
CA SER A 371 -20.56 -6.02 12.83
C SER A 371 -19.32 -5.26 12.41
N TYR A 372 -19.17 -4.93 11.11
CA TYR A 372 -18.02 -4.20 10.61
C TYR A 372 -17.96 -2.75 11.13
N VAL A 373 -19.12 -2.08 11.18
CA VAL A 373 -19.24 -0.69 11.64
C VAL A 373 -20.15 -0.61 12.86
N PRO A 374 -19.70 -1.09 14.03
CA PRO A 374 -20.54 -1.20 15.22
C PRO A 374 -21.02 0.14 15.79
N GLY A 375 -20.42 1.26 15.35
CA GLY A 375 -20.86 2.61 15.72
C GLY A 375 -22.10 3.10 14.98
N LEU A 376 -22.50 2.45 13.88
CA LEU A 376 -23.68 2.88 13.11
C LEU A 376 -24.98 2.51 13.83
N THR A 377 -25.92 3.46 13.89
CA THR A 377 -27.26 3.20 14.45
C THR A 377 -28.06 2.26 13.56
N SER A 378 -29.02 1.53 14.14
CA SER A 378 -29.91 0.66 13.35
C SER A 378 -30.67 1.41 12.25
N GLU A 379 -31.10 2.65 12.50
CA GLU A 379 -31.75 3.49 11.49
C GLU A 379 -30.82 3.86 10.34
N ASN A 380 -29.54 4.15 10.64
CA ASN A 380 -28.53 4.43 9.62
C ASN A 380 -28.12 3.19 8.84
N ILE A 381 -28.09 2.01 9.47
CA ILE A 381 -27.92 0.74 8.78
C ILE A 381 -29.09 0.48 7.83
N GLU A 382 -30.34 0.65 8.26
CA GLU A 382 -31.52 0.49 7.40
C GLU A 382 -31.49 1.47 6.21
N THR A 383 -31.14 2.72 6.48
CA THR A 383 -30.98 3.74 5.43
C THR A 383 -29.88 3.36 4.45
N LEU A 384 -28.70 2.96 4.94
CA LEU A 384 -27.59 2.49 4.13
C LEU A 384 -28.03 1.33 3.24
N LEU A 385 -28.63 0.29 3.82
CA LEU A 385 -29.11 -0.89 3.08
C LEU A 385 -30.13 -0.53 1.99
N SER A 386 -30.95 0.51 2.21
CA SER A 386 -31.95 0.97 1.24
C SER A 386 -31.34 1.60 -0.03
N LEU A 387 -30.13 2.19 0.07
CA LEU A 387 -29.39 2.76 -1.06
C LEU A 387 -28.78 1.68 -2.00
N TYR A 388 -28.82 0.41 -1.58
CA TYR A 388 -28.29 -0.74 -2.30
C TYR A 388 -29.37 -1.81 -2.42
N PRO A 389 -30.45 -1.60 -3.20
CA PRO A 389 -31.48 -2.61 -3.35
C PRO A 389 -30.90 -3.86 -4.03
N VAL A 390 -31.18 -5.05 -3.47
CA VAL A 390 -30.62 -6.33 -3.96
C VAL A 390 -30.90 -6.59 -5.45
N SER A 391 -31.95 -6.00 -6.01
CA SER A 391 -32.27 -6.09 -7.44
C SER A 391 -31.20 -5.50 -8.37
N GLU A 392 -30.29 -4.69 -7.85
CA GLU A 392 -29.13 -4.17 -8.61
C GLU A 392 -27.99 -5.19 -8.71
N PHE A 393 -28.04 -6.25 -7.91
CA PHE A 393 -27.00 -7.25 -7.80
C PHE A 393 -27.53 -8.55 -8.40
N THR A 394 -27.13 -8.87 -9.63
CA THR A 394 -27.53 -10.12 -10.28
C THR A 394 -26.41 -11.14 -10.15
N ALA A 395 -26.65 -12.21 -9.40
CA ALA A 395 -25.81 -13.40 -9.43
C ALA A 395 -26.35 -14.38 -10.48
N ASP A 396 -25.48 -14.88 -11.36
CA ASP A 396 -25.80 -16.00 -12.24
C ASP A 396 -25.24 -17.30 -11.64
N PRO A 397 -26.09 -18.21 -11.12
CA PRO A 397 -25.64 -19.47 -10.56
C PRO A 397 -24.89 -20.38 -11.55
N ALA A 398 -24.97 -20.10 -12.86
CA ALA A 398 -24.18 -20.81 -13.86
C ALA A 398 -22.71 -20.36 -13.91
N THR A 399 -22.39 -19.16 -13.41
CA THR A 399 -21.06 -18.56 -13.51
C THR A 399 -20.39 -18.28 -12.17
N THR A 400 -21.13 -18.30 -11.06
CA THR A 400 -20.60 -18.05 -9.71
C THR A 400 -21.45 -18.75 -8.65
N PRO A 401 -20.85 -19.26 -7.55
CA PRO A 401 -21.60 -19.79 -6.41
C PRO A 401 -22.14 -18.70 -5.48
N PHE A 402 -21.76 -17.43 -5.66
CA PHE A 402 -22.12 -16.35 -4.76
C PHE A 402 -23.55 -15.85 -4.95
N SER A 403 -24.16 -15.37 -3.87
CA SER A 403 -25.52 -14.83 -3.89
C SER A 403 -25.55 -13.36 -4.32
N SER A 404 -26.72 -12.85 -4.71
CA SER A 404 -26.93 -11.41 -4.89
C SER A 404 -26.66 -10.60 -3.62
N GLU A 405 -26.94 -11.17 -2.44
CA GLU A 405 -26.69 -10.53 -1.15
C GLU A 405 -25.19 -10.44 -0.83
N PHE A 406 -24.39 -11.43 -1.26
CA PHE A 406 -22.93 -11.34 -1.18
C PHE A 406 -22.39 -10.15 -1.97
N PHE A 407 -22.80 -10.00 -3.24
CA PHE A 407 -22.35 -8.89 -4.07
C PHE A 407 -22.84 -7.53 -3.53
N ARG A 408 -24.05 -7.50 -2.97
CA ARG A 408 -24.59 -6.32 -2.28
C ARG A 408 -23.76 -5.95 -1.05
N ALA A 409 -23.47 -6.91 -0.17
CA ALA A 409 -22.66 -6.72 1.02
C ALA A 409 -21.24 -6.25 0.66
N ALA A 410 -20.61 -6.92 -0.32
CA ALA A 410 -19.29 -6.54 -0.81
C ALA A 410 -19.26 -5.11 -1.39
N ARG A 411 -20.30 -4.71 -2.14
CA ARG A 411 -20.39 -3.34 -2.67
C ARG A 411 -20.56 -2.29 -1.58
N ILE A 412 -21.41 -2.53 -0.58
CA ILE A 412 -21.55 -1.63 0.58
C ILE A 412 -20.22 -1.52 1.33
N PHE A 413 -19.59 -2.67 1.59
CA PHE A 413 -18.33 -2.73 2.32
C PHE A 413 -17.19 -2.01 1.57
N ARG A 414 -17.08 -2.20 0.25
CA ARG A 414 -16.16 -1.48 -0.63
C ARG A 414 -16.39 0.03 -0.58
N ASP A 415 -17.66 0.45 -0.60
CA ASP A 415 -18.00 1.86 -0.65
C ASP A 415 -17.66 2.54 0.69
N ILE A 416 -17.87 1.86 1.82
CA ILE A 416 -17.43 2.30 3.16
C ILE A 416 -15.91 2.43 3.22
N LEU A 417 -15.15 1.41 2.82
CA LEU A 417 -13.72 1.31 3.13
C LEU A 417 -12.79 1.86 2.03
N MET A 418 -13.13 1.66 0.75
CA MET A 418 -12.21 1.87 -0.38
C MET A 418 -12.59 3.06 -1.28
N THR A 419 -13.87 3.43 -1.31
CA THR A 419 -14.37 4.37 -2.34
C THR A 419 -14.80 5.70 -1.76
N CYS A 420 -15.78 5.73 -0.84
CA CYS A 420 -16.42 6.98 -0.45
C CYS A 420 -15.52 7.86 0.41
N GLN A 421 -14.85 7.31 1.43
CA GLN A 421 -13.95 8.11 2.26
C GLN A 421 -12.75 8.64 1.46
N PRO A 422 -12.09 7.85 0.58
CA PRO A 422 -11.01 8.38 -0.26
C PRO A 422 -11.49 9.41 -1.30
N MET A 423 -12.71 9.27 -1.84
CA MET A 423 -13.31 10.31 -2.70
C MET A 423 -13.53 11.61 -1.94
N TRP A 424 -14.07 11.55 -0.72
CA TRP A 424 -14.25 12.71 0.15
C TRP A 424 -12.92 13.36 0.53
N TYR A 425 -11.93 12.56 0.86
CA TYR A 425 -10.56 13.02 1.08
C TYR A 425 -10.01 13.79 -0.13
N GLY A 426 -10.16 13.22 -1.33
CA GLY A 426 -9.76 13.85 -2.58
C GLY A 426 -10.52 15.16 -2.87
N GLU A 427 -11.79 15.24 -2.53
CA GLU A 427 -12.61 16.44 -2.72
C GLU A 427 -12.06 17.61 -1.90
N HIS A 428 -11.74 17.40 -0.63
CA HIS A 428 -11.15 18.44 0.24
C HIS A 428 -9.75 18.85 -0.21
N ILE A 429 -8.92 17.90 -0.67
CA ILE A 429 -7.62 18.21 -1.28
C ILE A 429 -7.80 19.11 -2.51
N ALA A 430 -8.76 18.80 -3.37
CA ALA A 430 -9.05 19.59 -4.55
C ALA A 430 -9.64 20.97 -4.21
N ALA A 431 -10.51 21.05 -3.20
CA ALA A 431 -11.09 22.30 -2.70
C ALA A 431 -10.02 23.24 -2.11
N ALA A 432 -8.93 22.69 -1.56
CA ALA A 432 -7.75 23.44 -1.14
C ALA A 432 -6.85 23.90 -2.32
N GLY A 433 -7.23 23.62 -3.57
CA GLY A 433 -6.55 24.09 -4.79
C GLY A 433 -5.51 23.11 -5.35
N ASN A 434 -5.46 21.87 -4.87
CA ASN A 434 -4.53 20.86 -5.35
C ASN A 434 -5.12 20.05 -6.52
N ASP A 435 -4.24 19.42 -7.28
CA ASP A 435 -4.64 18.52 -8.36
C ASP A 435 -4.92 17.12 -7.81
N VAL A 436 -6.13 16.61 -8.08
CA VAL A 436 -6.54 15.25 -7.69
C VAL A 436 -7.01 14.47 -8.91
N TYR A 437 -6.59 13.21 -9.01
CA TYR A 437 -7.00 12.26 -10.03
C TYR A 437 -7.63 11.04 -9.35
N LEU A 438 -8.77 10.58 -9.86
CA LEU A 438 -9.41 9.35 -9.39
C LEU A 438 -9.30 8.26 -10.44
N TYR A 439 -9.08 7.02 -10.00
CA TYR A 439 -9.15 5.84 -10.88
C TYR A 439 -9.94 4.70 -10.24
N ASN A 440 -10.53 3.87 -11.10
CA ASN A 440 -11.19 2.62 -10.74
C ASN A 440 -10.60 1.51 -11.62
N TRP A 441 -9.90 0.57 -11.00
CA TRP A 441 -9.22 -0.52 -11.68
C TRP A 441 -10.20 -1.67 -11.99
N ASN A 442 -10.30 -2.08 -13.25
CA ASN A 442 -11.36 -2.96 -13.73
C ASN A 442 -10.84 -4.14 -14.57
N GLN A 443 -9.67 -4.68 -14.25
CA GLN A 443 -9.11 -5.85 -14.92
C GLN A 443 -8.24 -6.67 -13.97
N THR A 444 -8.25 -7.99 -14.09
CA THR A 444 -7.47 -8.86 -13.20
C THR A 444 -6.95 -10.09 -13.91
N ILE A 445 -5.76 -10.55 -13.50
CA ILE A 445 -5.22 -11.87 -13.84
C ILE A 445 -5.37 -12.87 -12.69
N LEU A 446 -6.01 -12.47 -11.58
CA LEU A 446 -6.05 -13.25 -10.35
C LEU A 446 -7.15 -14.32 -10.36
N ASP A 447 -8.16 -14.19 -11.24
CA ASP A 447 -9.30 -15.11 -11.31
C ASP A 447 -8.92 -16.59 -11.35
N PRO A 448 -7.97 -17.06 -12.20
CA PRO A 448 -7.63 -18.48 -12.24
C PRO A 448 -6.96 -18.98 -10.95
N VAL A 449 -6.21 -18.11 -10.25
CA VAL A 449 -5.60 -18.45 -8.97
C VAL A 449 -6.67 -18.51 -7.88
N LEU A 450 -7.59 -17.54 -7.86
CA LEU A 450 -8.73 -17.50 -6.94
C LEU A 450 -9.62 -18.73 -7.10
N GLU A 451 -9.95 -19.10 -8.34
CA GLU A 451 -10.71 -20.32 -8.63
C GLU A 451 -9.99 -21.55 -8.09
N SER A 452 -8.67 -21.64 -8.26
CA SER A 452 -7.88 -22.77 -7.79
C SER A 452 -7.80 -22.88 -6.26
N ILE A 453 -7.82 -21.77 -5.51
CA ILE A 453 -7.70 -21.79 -4.04
C ILE A 453 -9.04 -21.80 -3.32
N THR A 454 -10.07 -21.22 -3.92
CA THR A 454 -11.41 -21.09 -3.30
C THR A 454 -12.44 -22.06 -3.88
N ASN A 455 -12.15 -22.66 -5.03
CA ASN A 455 -13.13 -23.41 -5.82
C ASN A 455 -14.38 -22.58 -6.17
N ALA A 456 -14.20 -21.26 -6.34
CA ALA A 456 -15.24 -20.29 -6.65
C ALA A 456 -14.76 -19.26 -7.68
N THR A 457 -15.69 -18.80 -8.51
CA THR A 457 -15.49 -17.79 -9.54
C THR A 457 -16.38 -16.57 -9.28
N GLY A 458 -16.07 -15.43 -9.92
CA GLY A 458 -16.90 -14.23 -9.84
C GLY A 458 -16.49 -13.24 -8.75
N PHE A 459 -15.26 -13.32 -8.25
CA PHE A 459 -14.70 -12.30 -7.36
C PHE A 459 -14.45 -10.96 -8.08
N GLY A 460 -14.14 -11.01 -9.39
CA GLY A 460 -13.84 -9.81 -10.18
C GLY A 460 -12.47 -9.21 -9.87
N PRO A 461 -12.22 -7.95 -10.26
CA PRO A 461 -11.00 -7.23 -9.90
C PRO A 461 -10.97 -6.94 -8.40
N ILE A 462 -10.42 -7.89 -7.63
CA ILE A 462 -10.24 -7.80 -6.17
C ILE A 462 -9.09 -6.86 -5.77
N HIS A 463 -8.96 -6.64 -4.47
CA HIS A 463 -7.80 -6.01 -3.83
C HIS A 463 -6.47 -6.46 -4.45
N THR A 464 -5.58 -5.50 -4.71
CA THR A 464 -4.26 -5.68 -5.36
C THR A 464 -4.26 -6.18 -6.80
N SER A 465 -5.42 -6.30 -7.46
CA SER A 465 -5.48 -6.72 -8.87
C SER A 465 -4.62 -5.84 -9.79
N GLU A 466 -4.36 -4.58 -9.43
CA GLU A 466 -3.53 -3.67 -10.21
C GLU A 466 -2.02 -3.95 -10.14
N PHE A 467 -1.53 -4.65 -9.11
CA PHE A 467 -0.09 -4.82 -8.83
C PHE A 467 0.68 -5.41 -10.00
N ALA A 468 0.16 -6.49 -10.59
CA ALA A 468 0.76 -7.18 -11.72
C ALA A 468 1.00 -6.25 -12.93
N TYR A 469 0.20 -5.20 -13.03
CA TYR A 469 0.22 -4.23 -14.13
C TYR A 469 1.07 -3.01 -13.79
N ILE A 470 0.90 -2.39 -12.61
CA ILE A 470 1.61 -1.16 -12.25
C ILE A 470 3.11 -1.42 -12.03
N PHE A 471 3.47 -2.54 -11.40
CA PHE A 471 4.86 -2.93 -11.19
C PHE A 471 5.48 -3.57 -12.42
N GLY A 472 4.69 -3.81 -13.47
CA GLY A 472 5.14 -4.31 -14.76
C GLY A 472 5.52 -5.80 -14.78
N ASN A 473 5.06 -6.57 -13.79
CA ASN A 473 5.55 -7.93 -13.53
C ASN A 473 4.43 -8.99 -13.51
N LEU A 474 3.64 -9.09 -14.59
CA LEU A 474 2.66 -10.17 -14.75
C LEU A 474 3.26 -11.56 -14.45
N SER A 475 4.49 -11.81 -14.88
CA SER A 475 5.18 -13.10 -14.69
C SER A 475 5.48 -13.47 -13.23
N HIS A 476 5.39 -12.55 -12.27
CA HIS A 476 5.51 -12.93 -10.85
C HIS A 476 4.32 -13.77 -10.38
N TYR A 477 3.18 -13.66 -11.05
CA TYR A 477 1.99 -14.46 -10.81
C TYR A 477 2.00 -15.81 -11.56
N ASP A 478 3.07 -16.12 -12.30
CA ASP A 478 3.35 -17.48 -12.81
C ASP A 478 3.91 -18.35 -11.67
N VAL A 479 3.05 -18.61 -10.68
CA VAL A 479 3.40 -19.34 -9.46
C VAL A 479 3.13 -20.83 -9.67
N ASN A 480 4.15 -21.65 -9.40
CA ASN A 480 4.06 -23.11 -9.52
C ASN A 480 2.83 -23.67 -8.78
N GLY A 481 2.01 -24.42 -9.51
CA GLY A 481 0.82 -25.08 -8.97
C GLY A 481 -0.48 -24.32 -9.21
N TYR A 482 -0.43 -23.11 -9.77
CA TYR A 482 -1.61 -22.31 -10.09
C TYR A 482 -1.69 -22.00 -11.59
N PRO A 483 -2.90 -21.88 -12.17
CA PRO A 483 -3.03 -21.50 -13.56
C PRO A 483 -2.58 -20.05 -13.79
N PHE A 484 -1.80 -19.83 -14.86
CA PHE A 484 -1.35 -18.50 -15.27
C PHE A 484 -1.57 -18.32 -16.78
N ASN A 485 -2.61 -17.57 -17.15
CA ASN A 485 -3.05 -17.42 -18.53
C ASN A 485 -3.37 -15.95 -18.88
N PRO A 486 -2.41 -15.01 -18.78
CA PRO A 486 -2.66 -13.62 -19.16
C PRO A 486 -2.99 -13.50 -20.66
N ALA A 487 -3.98 -12.67 -20.97
CA ALA A 487 -4.40 -12.33 -22.32
C ALA A 487 -3.54 -11.21 -22.93
N PRO A 488 -3.52 -11.02 -24.28
CA PRO A 488 -2.80 -9.91 -24.91
C PRO A 488 -3.16 -8.53 -24.33
N GLU A 489 -4.42 -8.34 -23.95
CA GLU A 489 -4.93 -7.12 -23.33
C GLU A 489 -4.28 -6.85 -21.96
N ASP A 490 -3.90 -7.89 -21.21
CA ASP A 490 -3.22 -7.74 -19.93
C ASP A 490 -1.82 -7.14 -20.12
N TYR A 491 -1.09 -7.59 -21.14
CA TYR A 491 0.22 -7.03 -21.47
C TYR A 491 0.11 -5.57 -21.94
N GLY A 492 -0.92 -5.23 -22.72
CA GLY A 492 -1.18 -3.86 -23.14
C GLY A 492 -1.58 -2.94 -21.98
N LEU A 493 -2.35 -3.45 -21.00
CA LEU A 493 -2.68 -2.71 -19.79
C LEU A 493 -1.47 -2.57 -18.85
N ARG A 494 -0.65 -3.62 -18.71
CA ARG A 494 0.59 -3.59 -17.92
C ARG A 494 1.50 -2.45 -18.39
N ASP A 495 1.77 -2.39 -19.69
CA ASP A 495 2.64 -1.37 -20.26
C ASP A 495 2.09 0.03 -19.95
N ARG A 496 0.81 0.29 -20.23
CA ARG A 496 0.21 1.61 -20.03
C ARG A 496 0.05 1.97 -18.55
N GLY A 497 -0.35 1.04 -17.71
CA GLY A 497 -0.53 1.24 -16.26
C GLY A 497 0.80 1.60 -15.59
N SER A 498 1.83 0.79 -15.83
CA SER A 498 3.17 1.03 -15.31
C SER A 498 3.75 2.38 -15.78
N ARG A 499 3.59 2.70 -17.06
CA ARG A 499 4.01 3.99 -17.62
C ARG A 499 3.20 5.16 -17.06
N SER A 500 1.94 4.96 -16.69
CA SER A 500 1.08 6.00 -16.11
C SER A 500 1.50 6.36 -14.69
N TRP A 501 1.88 5.37 -13.88
CA TRP A 501 2.43 5.59 -12.53
C TRP A 501 3.75 6.36 -12.56
N SER A 502 4.70 5.93 -13.42
CA SER A 502 5.97 6.66 -13.60
C SER A 502 5.78 8.04 -14.23
N THR A 503 4.79 8.21 -15.11
CA THR A 503 4.43 9.53 -15.67
C THR A 503 3.87 10.44 -14.59
N PHE A 504 2.99 9.93 -13.72
CA PHE A 504 2.48 10.69 -12.57
C PHE A 504 3.66 11.18 -11.74
N ALA A 505 4.54 10.29 -11.30
CA ALA A 505 5.71 10.66 -10.50
C ALA A 505 6.63 11.69 -11.17
N SER A 506 6.67 11.71 -12.51
CA SER A 506 7.52 12.62 -13.27
C SER A 506 6.94 14.01 -13.46
N VAL A 507 5.62 14.12 -13.72
CA VAL A 507 5.00 15.37 -14.20
C VAL A 507 3.69 15.75 -13.51
N GLY A 508 3.25 15.04 -12.47
CA GLY A 508 2.00 15.34 -11.76
C GLY A 508 0.73 14.95 -12.51
N LYS A 509 0.85 14.12 -13.57
CA LYS A 509 -0.28 13.71 -14.40
C LYS A 509 -0.16 12.22 -14.73
N PRO A 510 -1.23 11.43 -14.61
CA PRO A 510 -1.20 10.00 -14.91
C PRO A 510 -1.18 9.68 -16.41
N GLY A 511 -1.33 10.68 -17.29
CA GLY A 511 -1.38 10.47 -18.73
C GLY A 511 -0.76 11.61 -19.52
N LEU A 512 -0.09 11.28 -20.64
CA LEU A 512 0.46 12.24 -21.59
C LEU A 512 0.08 11.87 -23.04
N LYS A 513 -0.42 12.87 -23.78
CA LYS A 513 -0.75 12.72 -25.20
C LYS A 513 0.50 12.34 -26.00
N GLY A 514 0.38 11.32 -26.84
CA GLY A 514 1.47 10.84 -27.71
C GLY A 514 2.48 9.93 -27.00
N ARG A 515 2.24 9.58 -25.72
CA ARG A 515 2.93 8.49 -25.03
C ARG A 515 1.93 7.38 -24.76
N ASP A 516 2.42 6.15 -24.72
CA ASP A 516 1.60 4.97 -24.44
C ASP A 516 1.38 4.83 -22.92
N THR A 517 0.51 5.70 -22.42
CA THR A 517 0.04 5.86 -21.03
C THR A 517 -1.49 5.89 -21.07
N PHE A 518 -2.17 5.99 -19.93
CA PHE A 518 -3.61 6.21 -19.91
C PHE A 518 -3.97 7.52 -20.62
N GLN A 519 -4.83 7.43 -21.64
CA GLN A 519 -5.20 8.56 -22.47
C GLN A 519 -6.45 9.24 -21.93
N GLY A 520 -6.48 10.57 -21.98
CA GLY A 520 -7.68 11.34 -21.60
C GLY A 520 -7.95 11.43 -20.10
N VAL A 521 -7.04 10.95 -19.25
CA VAL A 521 -7.14 11.18 -17.80
C VAL A 521 -7.08 12.69 -17.53
N GLY A 522 -7.91 13.17 -16.61
CA GLY A 522 -7.87 14.54 -16.15
C GLY A 522 -8.30 14.65 -14.69
N LYS A 523 -8.24 15.87 -14.15
CA LYS A 523 -8.59 16.14 -12.74
C LYS A 523 -9.98 15.62 -12.41
N ALA A 524 -10.15 15.08 -11.21
CA ALA A 524 -11.38 14.44 -10.77
C ALA A 524 -12.51 15.43 -10.55
N PHE A 525 -12.26 16.52 -9.81
CA PHE A 525 -13.30 17.48 -9.41
C PHE A 525 -13.35 18.67 -10.38
N ARG A 526 -14.47 18.87 -11.08
CA ARG A 526 -14.64 19.92 -12.11
C ARG A 526 -16.01 20.60 -11.99
N GLY A 527 -16.06 21.68 -11.21
CA GLY A 527 -17.35 22.25 -10.82
C GLY A 527 -18.08 21.22 -9.95
N ASP A 528 -19.35 20.95 -10.28
CA ASP A 528 -20.15 19.96 -9.55
C ASP A 528 -19.92 18.51 -10.00
N ASP A 529 -19.26 18.31 -11.14
CA ASP A 529 -18.99 16.97 -11.69
C ASP A 529 -17.75 16.34 -11.02
N VAL A 530 -17.86 15.06 -10.68
CA VAL A 530 -16.74 14.21 -10.23
C VAL A 530 -16.44 13.16 -11.30
N TYR A 531 -15.18 13.10 -11.73
CA TYR A 531 -14.68 12.21 -12.77
C TYR A 531 -13.73 11.16 -12.21
N VAL A 532 -13.91 9.92 -12.67
CA VAL A 532 -13.06 8.76 -12.37
C VAL A 532 -12.56 8.18 -13.69
N PHE A 533 -11.29 7.80 -13.75
CA PHE A 533 -10.74 7.07 -14.88
C PHE A 533 -10.85 5.56 -14.64
N VAL A 534 -11.65 4.87 -15.45
CA VAL A 534 -11.70 3.40 -15.44
C VAL A 534 -10.45 2.89 -16.13
N ALA A 535 -9.64 2.08 -15.44
CA ALA A 535 -8.40 1.49 -15.95
C ALA A 535 -8.62 0.01 -16.28
N GLY A 536 -8.39 -0.37 -17.55
CA GLY A 536 -8.64 -1.73 -18.02
C GLY A 536 -10.12 -2.06 -18.25
N GLY A 537 -10.36 -3.32 -18.63
CA GLY A 537 -11.69 -3.84 -18.92
C GLY A 537 -12.32 -3.27 -20.20
N PRO A 538 -13.58 -3.63 -20.49
CA PRO A 538 -14.26 -3.25 -21.75
C PRO A 538 -14.68 -1.77 -21.80
N HIS A 539 -14.52 -1.02 -20.70
CA HIS A 539 -15.04 0.34 -20.53
C HIS A 539 -13.97 1.33 -20.08
N GLU A 540 -12.71 1.07 -20.40
CA GLU A 540 -11.60 1.96 -20.07
C GLU A 540 -11.85 3.40 -20.56
N GLY A 541 -11.59 4.38 -19.71
CA GLY A 541 -11.70 5.79 -20.05
C GLY A 541 -12.16 6.66 -18.90
N LEU A 542 -12.11 7.98 -19.12
CA LEU A 542 -12.62 8.96 -18.17
C LEU A 542 -14.15 9.01 -18.24
N SER A 543 -14.81 8.88 -17.09
CA SER A 543 -16.25 8.96 -16.94
C SER A 543 -16.59 9.86 -15.76
N ALA A 544 -17.66 10.65 -15.84
CA ALA A 544 -18.27 11.17 -14.62
C ALA A 544 -18.85 9.99 -13.80
N ILE A 545 -18.96 10.15 -12.48
CA ILE A 545 -19.59 9.15 -11.60
C ILE A 545 -21.12 9.14 -11.75
N ASP A 546 -21.69 10.22 -12.27
CA ASP A 546 -23.12 10.40 -12.47
C ASP A 546 -23.43 11.42 -13.59
N GLY A 547 -24.71 11.70 -13.81
CA GLY A 547 -25.14 12.72 -14.78
C GLY A 547 -24.93 12.36 -16.26
N PRO A 548 -25.00 13.36 -17.16
CA PRO A 548 -24.99 13.13 -18.61
C PRO A 548 -23.61 12.72 -19.17
N HIS A 549 -22.53 13.05 -18.46
CA HIS A 549 -21.15 12.71 -18.85
C HIS A 549 -20.71 11.33 -18.32
N SER A 550 -21.57 10.63 -17.55
CA SER A 550 -21.27 9.30 -17.04
C SER A 550 -21.56 8.23 -18.08
N THR A 551 -20.61 7.32 -18.24
CA THR A 551 -20.84 6.00 -18.85
C THR A 551 -21.93 5.24 -18.08
N LYS A 552 -22.54 4.23 -18.72
CA LYS A 552 -23.56 3.40 -18.08
C LYS A 552 -23.00 2.70 -16.83
N VAL A 553 -21.80 2.13 -16.94
CA VAL A 553 -21.14 1.34 -15.89
C VAL A 553 -20.93 2.17 -14.62
N LEU A 554 -20.41 3.40 -14.74
CA LEU A 554 -20.23 4.27 -13.57
C LEU A 554 -21.55 4.76 -12.98
N ARG A 555 -22.53 5.06 -13.84
CA ARG A 555 -23.84 5.54 -13.42
C ARG A 555 -24.58 4.50 -12.57
N GLU A 556 -24.44 3.23 -12.92
CA GLU A 556 -25.04 2.11 -12.20
C GLU A 556 -24.41 1.90 -10.81
N GLN A 557 -23.20 2.40 -10.57
CA GLN A 557 -22.59 2.36 -9.23
C GLN A 557 -23.23 3.36 -8.26
N LYS A 558 -23.92 4.40 -8.75
CA LYS A 558 -24.59 5.44 -7.93
C LYS A 558 -23.70 6.07 -6.86
N LEU A 559 -22.41 6.25 -7.16
CA LEU A 559 -21.42 6.70 -6.18
C LEU A 559 -21.77 8.06 -5.56
N ARG A 560 -22.40 8.99 -6.31
CA ARG A 560 -22.82 10.28 -5.75
C ARG A 560 -23.79 10.10 -4.59
N GLU A 561 -24.91 9.43 -4.82
CA GLU A 561 -25.96 9.19 -3.82
C GLU A 561 -25.42 8.41 -2.60
N ARG A 562 -24.66 7.35 -2.86
CA ARG A 562 -24.11 6.47 -1.82
C ARG A 562 -23.05 7.16 -0.97
N CYS A 563 -22.12 7.87 -1.61
CA CYS A 563 -21.05 8.54 -0.90
C CYS A 563 -21.52 9.84 -0.22
N GLU A 564 -22.58 10.50 -0.69
CA GLU A 564 -23.21 11.61 0.04
C GLU A 564 -23.75 11.16 1.41
N PHE A 565 -24.36 9.96 1.49
CA PHE A 565 -24.79 9.38 2.76
C PHE A 565 -23.60 8.95 3.62
N ILE A 566 -22.69 8.14 3.07
CA ILE A 566 -21.54 7.56 3.81
C ILE A 566 -20.60 8.66 4.35
N ASN A 567 -20.43 9.76 3.60
CA ASN A 567 -19.58 10.89 4.00
C ASN A 567 -20.37 12.02 4.67
N SER A 568 -21.62 11.80 5.05
CA SER A 568 -22.37 12.79 5.82
C SER A 568 -21.76 12.97 7.22
N PRO A 569 -21.83 14.17 7.84
CA PRO A 569 -21.19 14.42 9.13
C PRO A 569 -21.56 13.42 10.23
N GLU A 570 -22.83 12.99 10.27
CA GLU A 570 -23.32 12.01 11.23
C GLU A 570 -22.69 10.61 11.00
N ILE A 571 -22.60 10.17 9.75
CA ILE A 571 -22.03 8.85 9.43
C ILE A 571 -20.51 8.85 9.62
N ILE A 572 -19.82 9.95 9.32
CA ILE A 572 -18.39 10.12 9.63
C ILE A 572 -18.14 9.93 11.13
N GLU A 573 -18.94 10.58 11.99
CA GLU A 573 -18.81 10.44 13.44
C GLU A 573 -19.02 9.00 13.90
N GLN A 574 -20.00 8.29 13.32
CA GLN A 574 -20.29 6.88 13.65
C GLN A 574 -19.23 5.90 13.11
N LEU A 575 -18.60 6.22 11.98
CA LEU A 575 -17.51 5.43 11.40
C LEU A 575 -16.17 5.66 12.13
N GLY A 576 -16.01 6.79 12.82
CA GLY A 576 -14.88 7.02 13.74
C GLY A 576 -13.54 7.24 13.04
N TYR A 577 -13.47 8.21 12.14
CA TYR A 577 -12.23 8.65 11.48
C TYR A 577 -12.11 10.16 11.38
#